data_AF-A0A379T434-F1
#
_entry.id   AF-A0A379T434-F1
#
_cell.length_a   1.000
_cell.length_b   1.000
_cell.length_c   1.000
_cell.angle_alpha   90.00
_cell.angle_beta   90.00
_cell.angle_gamma   90.00
#
_symmetry.space_group_name_H-M   'P 1'
#
loop_
_entity.id
_entity.type
_entity.pdbx_description
1 polymer ?
#
loop_
_entity_poly.entity_id
_entity_poly.type
_entity_poly.pdbx_seq_one_letter_code
_entity_poly.pdbx_strand_id
1 'polypeptide(L)'
;MKIPSNGQLLTLFLECACDALSQRKDILESTSFQGINRITVHCTIDKKYLVDSNSDITENFAPELFTQVSLINKDNYSANIKICINLPLMQYRLNRPQNASFQADVCIAFLQSLSKILHIEFSEDSRQKLINTGNRPARMAISKEERTFDTLEIKPNIPEAKHFKLARKTLANFIKDAGVQEGNYELQKAKDIINPLADFFREKIHTTIRSINREHLLQFVIENYDAYVAEDHRKKKNIMLSLQHEVNYNRTEKLAKQSTEFNRMSANYRYLLECTLSLNSKSEAIPTTDDILQLLADIDWLIVLYNASDILHNDIDVGGLNIDNFLHPTSIFFRRS
;
A
#
# COMPACT_ATOMS: atom_id res chain seq x y z
N MET A 1 15.87 -15.38 -7.24
CA MET A 1 16.27 -14.04 -6.75
C MET A 1 15.91 -13.05 -7.85
N LYS A 2 15.02 -12.08 -7.60
CA LYS A 2 14.72 -11.05 -8.61
C LYS A 2 14.95 -9.69 -7.98
N ILE A 3 15.90 -8.95 -8.53
CA ILE A 3 16.06 -7.52 -8.26
C ILE A 3 14.74 -6.81 -8.63
N PRO A 4 14.35 -5.72 -7.94
CA PRO A 4 13.24 -4.87 -8.35
C PRO A 4 13.26 -4.60 -9.85
N SER A 5 12.10 -4.69 -10.49
CA SER A 5 12.02 -4.40 -11.93
C SER A 5 12.59 -3.01 -12.21
N ASN A 6 13.14 -2.79 -13.40
CA ASN A 6 13.70 -1.49 -13.79
C ASN A 6 12.70 -0.32 -13.55
N GLY A 7 11.39 -0.58 -13.69
CA GLY A 7 10.33 0.37 -13.33
C GLY A 7 10.23 0.66 -11.82
N GLN A 8 10.33 -0.36 -10.96
CA GLN A 8 10.36 -0.17 -9.51
C GLN A 8 11.60 0.60 -9.04
N LEU A 9 12.76 0.31 -9.64
CA LEU A 9 13.99 1.07 -9.37
C LEU A 9 13.85 2.54 -9.79
N LEU A 10 13.22 2.82 -10.94
CA LEU A 10 12.91 4.19 -11.34
C LEU A 10 11.97 4.89 -10.34
N THR A 11 10.92 4.21 -9.88
CA THR A 11 10.03 4.78 -8.85
C THR A 11 10.79 5.08 -7.56
N LEU A 12 11.63 4.18 -7.09
CA LEU A 12 12.47 4.40 -5.92
C LEU A 12 13.45 5.57 -6.12
N PHE A 13 13.98 5.75 -7.35
CA PHE A 13 14.80 6.92 -7.67
C PHE A 13 14.00 8.21 -7.48
N LEU A 14 12.77 8.25 -7.98
CA LEU A 14 11.90 9.43 -7.85
C LEU A 14 11.60 9.74 -6.38
N GLU A 15 11.27 8.73 -5.58
CA GLU A 15 11.08 8.88 -4.14
C GLU A 15 12.35 9.40 -3.45
N CYS A 16 13.52 8.83 -3.79
CA CYS A 16 14.82 9.25 -3.29
C CYS A 16 15.16 10.70 -3.68
N ALA A 17 14.90 11.10 -4.92
CA ALA A 17 15.16 12.46 -5.41
C ALA A 17 14.23 13.48 -4.74
N CYS A 18 12.94 13.16 -4.63
CA CYS A 18 11.96 14.00 -3.92
C CYS A 18 12.35 14.18 -2.45
N ASP A 19 12.70 13.11 -1.75
CA ASP A 19 13.17 13.18 -0.35
C ASP A 19 14.46 14.00 -0.24
N ALA A 20 15.43 13.74 -1.13
CA ALA A 20 16.72 14.42 -1.13
C ALA A 20 16.58 15.93 -1.29
N LEU A 21 15.75 16.38 -2.25
CA LEU A 21 15.46 17.79 -2.49
C LEU A 21 14.68 18.42 -1.32
N SER A 22 13.67 17.73 -0.80
CA SER A 22 12.85 18.21 0.32
C SER A 22 13.68 18.43 1.60
N GLN A 23 14.58 17.50 1.93
CA GLN A 23 15.46 17.57 3.11
C GLN A 23 16.55 18.65 3.02
N ARG A 24 16.74 19.24 1.84
CA ARG A 24 17.76 20.24 1.54
C ARG A 24 17.14 21.52 0.99
N LYS A 25 15.83 21.70 1.17
CA LYS A 25 15.08 22.86 0.67
C LYS A 25 15.73 24.19 1.08
N ASP A 26 16.24 24.31 2.30
CA ASP A 26 16.82 25.57 2.79
C ASP A 26 18.09 25.96 1.99
N ILE A 27 18.85 24.95 1.53
CA ILE A 27 20.01 25.16 0.65
C ILE A 27 19.53 25.52 -0.76
N LEU A 28 18.48 24.87 -1.25
CA LEU A 28 17.90 25.15 -2.57
C LEU A 28 17.24 26.53 -2.64
N GLU A 29 16.54 26.97 -1.60
CA GLU A 29 15.90 28.29 -1.50
C GLU A 29 16.93 29.43 -1.56
N SER A 30 18.17 29.18 -1.10
CA SER A 30 19.28 30.13 -1.24
C SER A 30 19.86 30.22 -2.66
N THR A 31 19.43 29.34 -3.58
CA THR A 31 19.89 29.31 -4.98
C THR A 31 18.98 30.16 -5.86
N SER A 32 19.56 31.04 -6.68
CA SER A 32 18.80 31.85 -7.64
C SER A 32 18.42 31.05 -8.87
N PHE A 33 17.13 30.74 -9.03
CA PHE A 33 16.58 30.06 -10.20
C PHE A 33 16.26 31.01 -11.38
N GLN A 34 16.79 32.24 -11.37
CA GLN A 34 16.69 33.21 -12.48
C GLN A 34 15.25 33.44 -12.98
N GLY A 35 14.28 33.52 -12.07
CA GLY A 35 12.86 33.75 -12.39
C GLY A 35 12.07 32.50 -12.82
N ILE A 36 12.70 31.33 -12.88
CA ILE A 36 12.03 30.06 -13.11
C ILE A 36 11.36 29.61 -11.80
N ASN A 37 10.04 29.67 -11.77
CA ASN A 37 9.24 29.30 -10.60
C ASN A 37 8.88 27.81 -10.57
N ARG A 38 8.96 27.11 -11.71
CA ARG A 38 8.62 25.69 -11.82
C ARG A 38 9.56 24.94 -12.75
N ILE A 39 10.15 23.86 -12.25
CA ILE A 39 10.94 22.93 -13.05
C ILE A 39 10.24 21.56 -13.03
N THR A 40 9.80 21.09 -14.20
CA THR A 40 9.26 19.73 -14.35
C THR A 40 10.37 18.82 -14.87
N VAL A 41 10.54 17.67 -14.22
CA VAL A 41 11.59 16.71 -14.56
C VAL A 41 10.97 15.42 -15.07
N HIS A 42 11.23 15.09 -16.33
CA HIS A 42 10.85 13.83 -16.94
C HIS A 42 12.00 12.84 -16.79
N CYS A 43 11.88 11.94 -15.82
CA CYS A 43 12.87 10.89 -15.59
C CYS A 43 12.59 9.69 -16.48
N THR A 44 13.62 9.21 -17.17
CA THR A 44 13.56 7.98 -17.97
C THR A 44 14.76 7.09 -17.67
N ILE A 45 14.62 5.80 -17.98
CA ILE A 45 15.71 4.83 -17.83
C ILE A 45 16.51 4.83 -19.12
N ASP A 46 17.83 4.89 -18.99
CA ASP A 46 18.70 4.65 -20.13
C ASP A 46 18.68 3.16 -20.49
N LYS A 47 18.21 2.82 -21.69
CA LYS A 47 18.10 1.43 -22.15
C LYS A 47 19.45 0.71 -22.21
N LYS A 48 20.57 1.46 -22.24
CA LYS A 48 21.92 0.89 -22.19
C LYS A 48 22.30 0.41 -20.78
N TYR A 49 21.66 0.96 -19.74
CA TYR A 49 21.97 0.70 -18.34
C TYR A 49 20.76 0.10 -17.62
N LEU A 50 20.18 -0.95 -18.21
CA LEU A 50 19.15 -1.73 -17.54
C LEU A 50 19.81 -2.68 -16.54
N VAL A 51 19.18 -2.80 -15.38
CA VAL A 51 19.59 -3.77 -14.38
C VAL A 51 19.00 -5.13 -14.76
N ASP A 52 19.87 -6.14 -14.87
CA ASP A 52 19.43 -7.52 -15.04
C ASP A 52 18.98 -8.06 -13.69
N SER A 53 17.72 -8.51 -13.64
CA SER A 53 17.09 -9.08 -12.45
C SER A 53 17.80 -10.30 -11.86
N ASN A 54 18.62 -10.98 -12.66
CA ASN A 54 19.36 -12.19 -12.30
C ASN A 54 20.84 -11.92 -11.95
N SER A 55 21.34 -10.72 -12.18
CA SER A 55 22.72 -10.36 -11.90
C SER A 55 22.91 -9.93 -10.45
N ASP A 56 24.10 -10.15 -9.88
CA ASP A 56 24.42 -9.52 -8.59
C ASP A 56 24.62 -8.01 -8.75
N ILE A 57 24.47 -7.29 -7.65
CA ILE A 57 24.76 -5.85 -7.61
C ILE A 57 26.28 -5.74 -7.74
N THR A 58 26.76 -5.29 -8.90
CA THR A 58 28.19 -5.21 -9.20
C THR A 58 28.72 -3.78 -9.09
N GLU A 59 30.04 -3.67 -8.97
CA GLU A 59 30.78 -2.39 -8.96
C GLU A 59 31.06 -1.83 -10.37
N ASN A 60 30.75 -2.60 -11.41
CA ASN A 60 31.01 -2.22 -12.80
C ASN A 60 29.83 -1.43 -13.39
N PHE A 61 29.76 -0.14 -13.04
CA PHE A 61 28.80 0.81 -13.59
C PHE A 61 29.51 2.09 -14.03
N ALA A 62 28.89 2.84 -14.95
CA ALA A 62 29.38 4.18 -15.28
C ALA A 62 29.30 5.09 -14.03
N PRO A 63 30.27 5.99 -13.81
CA PRO A 63 30.33 6.81 -12.60
C PRO A 63 29.26 7.91 -12.57
N GLU A 64 28.67 8.25 -13.71
CA GLU A 64 27.70 9.33 -13.83
C GLU A 64 26.29 8.86 -13.44
N LEU A 65 25.65 9.61 -12.54
CA LEU A 65 24.26 9.36 -12.11
C LEU A 65 23.25 9.65 -13.22
N PHE A 66 23.46 10.75 -13.94
CA PHE A 66 22.64 11.14 -15.08
C PHE A 66 23.42 10.93 -16.36
N THR A 67 23.03 9.93 -17.15
CA THR A 67 23.73 9.57 -18.38
C THR A 67 23.42 10.53 -19.52
N GLN A 68 22.25 11.17 -19.46
CA GLN A 68 21.84 12.20 -20.41
C GLN A 68 20.89 13.17 -19.73
N VAL A 69 21.08 14.46 -20.00
CA VAL A 69 20.13 15.50 -19.60
C VAL A 69 19.87 16.42 -20.79
N SER A 70 18.61 16.74 -21.05
CA SER A 70 18.23 17.64 -22.14
C SER A 70 17.09 18.56 -21.74
N LEU A 71 17.11 19.79 -22.25
CA LEU A 71 15.96 20.69 -22.19
C LEU A 71 14.89 20.22 -23.18
N ILE A 72 13.64 20.08 -22.72
CA ILE A 72 12.51 19.82 -23.61
C ILE A 72 11.98 21.16 -24.14
N ASN A 73 11.65 22.07 -23.22
CA ASN A 73 11.26 23.43 -23.52
C ASN A 73 11.46 24.34 -22.28
N LYS A 74 11.47 25.64 -22.51
CA LYS A 74 11.60 26.67 -21.48
C LYS A 74 10.69 27.84 -21.82
N ASP A 75 9.86 28.21 -20.85
CA ASP A 75 9.06 29.43 -20.84
C ASP A 75 9.66 30.42 -19.82
N ASN A 76 9.13 31.64 -19.77
CA ASN A 76 9.62 32.68 -18.86
C ASN A 76 9.55 32.31 -17.37
N TYR A 77 8.62 31.42 -16.99
CA TYR A 77 8.40 31.02 -15.59
C TYR A 77 8.57 29.53 -15.32
N SER A 78 8.75 28.71 -16.37
CA SER A 78 8.87 27.26 -16.19
C SER A 78 9.82 26.59 -17.18
N ALA A 79 10.47 25.52 -16.75
CA ALA A 79 11.33 24.70 -17.60
C ALA A 79 10.92 23.24 -17.48
N ASN A 80 10.87 22.52 -18.60
CA ASN A 80 10.69 21.08 -18.60
C ASN A 80 11.97 20.42 -19.10
N ILE A 81 12.54 19.53 -18.31
CA ILE A 81 13.79 18.84 -18.61
C ILE A 81 13.59 17.34 -18.61
N LYS A 82 14.42 16.64 -19.37
CA LYS A 82 14.49 15.18 -19.38
C LYS A 82 15.81 14.72 -18.78
N ILE A 83 15.76 13.73 -17.88
CA ILE A 83 16.93 13.12 -17.27
C ILE A 83 16.89 11.60 -17.50
N CYS A 84 17.98 11.04 -18.02
CA CYS A 84 18.22 9.60 -18.10
C CYS A 84 19.06 9.14 -16.91
N ILE A 85 18.59 8.11 -16.19
CA ILE A 85 19.19 7.68 -14.92
C ILE A 85 20.00 6.39 -15.12
N ASN A 86 21.18 6.35 -14.49
CA ASN A 86 22.00 5.16 -14.35
C ASN A 86 21.51 4.30 -13.17
N LEU A 87 20.60 3.36 -13.45
CA LEU A 87 20.02 2.49 -12.42
C LEU A 87 21.05 1.57 -11.73
N PRO A 88 22.04 0.96 -12.41
CA PRO A 88 23.09 0.18 -11.76
C PRO A 88 23.85 0.95 -10.67
N LEU A 89 24.28 2.18 -10.96
CA LEU A 89 24.97 3.03 -9.97
C LEU A 89 24.08 3.30 -8.75
N MET A 90 22.82 3.69 -8.98
CA MET A 90 21.85 3.90 -7.89
C MET A 90 21.69 2.63 -7.06
N GLN A 91 21.52 1.49 -7.71
CA GLN A 91 21.29 0.21 -7.04
C GLN A 91 22.46 -0.16 -6.13
N TYR A 92 23.69 0.03 -6.61
CA TYR A 92 24.89 -0.18 -5.82
C TYR A 92 24.97 0.77 -4.63
N ARG A 93 24.78 2.07 -4.85
CA ARG A 93 24.89 3.10 -3.81
C ARG A 93 23.83 2.99 -2.72
N LEU A 94 22.65 2.49 -3.06
CA LEU A 94 21.56 2.27 -2.10
C LEU A 94 21.58 0.86 -1.50
N ASN A 95 22.43 -0.05 -1.95
CA ASN A 95 22.57 -1.35 -1.32
C ASN A 95 23.35 -1.22 0.00
N ARG A 96 22.65 -1.36 1.13
CA ARG A 96 23.22 -1.18 2.50
C ARG A 96 23.97 0.15 2.66
N PRO A 97 23.28 1.30 2.52
CA PRO A 97 23.91 2.60 2.57
C PRO A 97 24.36 2.92 4.00
N GLN A 98 25.56 3.48 4.15
CA GLN A 98 26.09 3.89 5.45
C GLN A 98 25.54 5.26 5.90
N ASN A 99 25.24 6.13 4.95
CA ASN A 99 24.81 7.51 5.19
C ASN A 99 23.99 8.05 4.00
N ALA A 100 23.56 9.31 4.09
CA ALA A 100 22.77 9.98 3.07
C ALA A 100 23.60 10.59 1.92
N SER A 101 24.82 10.08 1.67
CA SER A 101 25.73 10.61 0.64
C SER A 101 25.14 10.52 -0.75
N PHE A 102 24.48 9.40 -1.08
CA PHE A 102 23.81 9.25 -2.37
C PHE A 102 22.73 10.30 -2.59
N GLN A 103 21.92 10.62 -1.57
CA GLN A 103 20.92 11.69 -1.64
C GLN A 103 21.57 13.06 -1.87
N ALA A 104 22.73 13.32 -1.26
CA ALA A 104 23.48 14.55 -1.53
C ALA A 104 23.98 14.59 -2.99
N ASP A 105 24.52 13.48 -3.49
CA ASP A 105 24.98 13.35 -4.88
C ASP A 105 23.84 13.58 -5.89
N VAL A 106 22.62 13.10 -5.60
CA VAL A 106 21.43 13.35 -6.42
C VAL A 106 21.16 14.85 -6.54
N CYS A 107 21.17 15.59 -5.42
CA CYS A 107 20.95 17.05 -5.45
C CYS A 107 22.07 17.78 -6.20
N ILE A 108 23.33 17.38 -5.99
CA ILE A 108 24.48 17.98 -6.67
C ILE A 108 24.40 17.73 -8.17
N ALA A 109 24.19 16.49 -8.61
CA ALA A 109 24.06 16.14 -10.02
C ALA A 109 22.89 16.90 -10.67
N PHE A 110 21.79 17.10 -9.93
CA PHE A 110 20.65 17.86 -10.40
C PHE A 110 20.98 19.33 -10.61
N LEU A 111 21.54 20.01 -9.62
CA LEU A 111 21.91 21.43 -9.74
C LEU A 111 23.01 21.65 -10.78
N GLN A 112 23.98 20.74 -10.89
CA GLN A 112 24.99 20.78 -11.96
C GLN A 112 24.35 20.68 -13.34
N SER A 113 23.33 19.83 -13.50
CA SER A 113 22.61 19.68 -14.76
C SER A 113 21.79 20.93 -15.09
N LEU A 114 21.11 21.51 -14.10
CA LEU A 114 20.40 22.78 -14.24
C LEU A 114 21.34 23.93 -14.60
N SER A 115 22.52 23.99 -13.97
CA SER A 115 23.53 25.00 -14.27
C SER A 115 24.00 24.93 -15.72
N LYS A 116 24.26 23.71 -16.23
CA LYS A 116 24.67 23.52 -17.63
C LYS A 116 23.58 23.88 -18.64
N ILE A 117 22.31 23.56 -18.36
CA ILE A 117 21.23 23.64 -19.36
C ILE A 117 20.44 24.94 -19.27
N LEU A 118 20.27 25.47 -18.07
CA LEU A 118 19.47 26.67 -17.80
C LEU A 118 20.34 27.87 -17.41
N HIS A 119 21.66 27.71 -17.33
CA HIS A 119 22.62 28.73 -16.88
C HIS A 119 22.37 29.24 -15.47
N ILE A 120 21.76 28.41 -14.62
CA ILE A 120 21.55 28.69 -13.19
C ILE A 120 22.91 28.70 -12.48
N GLU A 121 23.11 29.67 -11.59
CA GLU A 121 24.32 29.74 -10.78
C GLU A 121 24.30 28.63 -9.72
N PHE A 122 25.33 27.79 -9.74
CA PHE A 122 25.56 26.77 -8.72
C PHE A 122 26.95 26.98 -8.12
N SER A 123 26.99 27.67 -6.99
CA SER A 123 28.24 28.03 -6.31
C SER A 123 28.89 26.84 -5.60
N GLU A 124 30.21 26.91 -5.44
CA GLU A 124 30.96 25.89 -4.67
C GLU A 124 30.57 25.87 -3.19
N ASP A 125 30.12 26.99 -2.62
CA ASP A 125 29.61 27.04 -1.24
C ASP A 125 28.32 26.19 -1.09
N SER A 126 27.36 26.37 -2.00
CA SER A 126 26.14 25.54 -2.03
C SER A 126 26.48 24.07 -2.26
N ARG A 127 27.46 23.78 -3.13
CA ARG A 127 27.96 22.42 -3.35
C ARG A 127 28.52 21.80 -2.08
N GLN A 128 29.36 22.53 -1.34
CA GLN A 128 29.97 22.02 -0.11
C GLN A 128 28.93 21.82 1.01
N LYS A 129 27.95 22.72 1.13
CA LYS A 129 26.81 22.55 2.04
C LYS A 129 26.06 21.25 1.76
N LEU A 130 25.79 20.94 0.49
CA LEU A 130 25.15 19.69 0.08
C LEU A 130 26.02 18.47 0.43
N ILE A 131 27.32 18.50 0.15
CA ILE A 131 28.25 17.41 0.51
C ILE A 131 28.19 17.12 2.02
N ASN A 132 28.22 18.15 2.86
CA ASN A 132 28.19 17.99 4.31
C ASN A 132 26.90 17.31 4.82
N THR A 133 25.77 17.50 4.12
CA THR A 133 24.52 16.78 4.46
C THR A 133 24.58 15.29 4.16
N GLY A 134 25.56 14.81 3.38
CA GLY A 134 25.75 13.40 3.08
C GLY A 134 26.07 12.55 4.30
N ASN A 135 26.61 13.15 5.37
CA ASN A 135 26.94 12.47 6.63
C ASN A 135 25.71 12.18 7.52
N ARG A 136 24.52 12.66 7.14
CA ARG A 136 23.28 12.36 7.86
C ARG A 136 22.95 10.86 7.74
N PRO A 137 22.16 10.30 8.68
CA PRO A 137 21.69 8.92 8.57
C PRO A 137 21.01 8.66 7.22
N ALA A 138 21.25 7.48 6.64
CA ALA A 138 20.55 7.08 5.41
C ALA A 138 19.04 7.04 5.68
N ARG A 139 18.23 7.42 4.68
CA ARG A 139 16.75 7.35 4.75
C ARG A 139 16.14 6.49 3.66
N MET A 140 16.97 6.04 2.73
CA MET A 140 16.60 5.17 1.60
C MET A 140 17.62 4.06 1.53
N ALA A 141 17.16 2.82 1.35
CA ALA A 141 18.01 1.65 1.18
C ALA A 141 17.33 0.63 0.28
N ILE A 142 18.13 -0.13 -0.45
CA ILE A 142 17.75 -1.33 -1.17
C ILE A 142 18.31 -2.51 -0.37
N SER A 143 17.46 -3.48 -0.09
CA SER A 143 17.84 -4.77 0.48
C SER A 143 17.48 -5.89 -0.48
N LYS A 144 18.33 -6.91 -0.54
CA LYS A 144 17.96 -8.19 -1.16
C LYS A 144 17.27 -9.08 -0.13
N GLU A 145 16.29 -9.84 -0.60
CA GLU A 145 15.59 -10.82 0.21
C GLU A 145 15.48 -12.14 -0.56
N GLU A 146 15.74 -13.25 0.12
CA GLU A 146 15.39 -14.57 -0.37
C GLU A 146 13.88 -14.73 -0.32
N ARG A 147 13.29 -15.15 -1.45
CA ARG A 147 11.86 -15.41 -1.50
C ARG A 147 11.55 -16.58 -0.59
N THR A 148 10.64 -16.37 0.35
CA THR A 148 10.12 -17.41 1.22
C THR A 148 9.02 -18.23 0.54
N PHE A 149 8.39 -17.71 -0.52
CA PHE A 149 7.27 -18.35 -1.22
C PHE A 149 7.39 -18.18 -2.75
N ASP A 150 7.02 -19.21 -3.50
CA ASP A 150 6.87 -19.17 -4.95
C ASP A 150 5.47 -18.65 -5.33
N THR A 151 5.22 -17.37 -5.07
CA THR A 151 3.98 -16.68 -5.45
C THR A 151 4.16 -15.86 -6.72
N LEU A 152 3.12 -15.77 -7.54
CA LEU A 152 3.07 -14.86 -8.68
C LEU A 152 3.20 -13.40 -8.19
N GLU A 153 3.96 -12.57 -8.91
CA GLU A 153 4.13 -11.14 -8.57
C GLU A 153 2.96 -10.29 -9.08
N ILE A 154 1.76 -10.62 -8.62
CA ILE A 154 0.53 -9.91 -8.97
C ILE A 154 0.14 -9.05 -7.77
N LYS A 155 -0.44 -7.87 -8.01
CA LYS A 155 -1.05 -7.09 -6.93
C LYS A 155 -2.41 -7.70 -6.59
N PRO A 156 -2.72 -7.93 -5.31
CA PRO A 156 -4.04 -8.42 -4.94
C PRO A 156 -5.11 -7.37 -5.25
N ASN A 157 -6.25 -7.85 -5.71
CA ASN A 157 -7.49 -7.08 -5.74
C ASN A 157 -8.03 -7.04 -4.31
N ILE A 158 -8.22 -5.85 -3.75
CA ILE A 158 -8.68 -5.65 -2.37
C ILE A 158 -10.04 -4.95 -2.42
N PRO A 159 -11.01 -5.34 -1.57
CA PRO A 159 -12.28 -4.62 -1.49
C PRO A 159 -12.07 -3.14 -1.17
N GLU A 160 -12.56 -2.28 -2.06
CA GLU A 160 -12.60 -0.84 -1.86
C GLU A 160 -13.71 -0.40 -0.88
N ALA A 161 -13.64 0.86 -0.43
CA ALA A 161 -14.62 1.47 0.46
C ALA A 161 -16.07 1.38 -0.05
N LYS A 162 -16.29 1.36 -1.37
CA LYS A 162 -17.63 1.18 -1.96
C LYS A 162 -18.28 -0.15 -1.58
N HIS A 163 -17.50 -1.24 -1.50
CA HIS A 163 -18.03 -2.57 -1.22
C HIS A 163 -18.50 -2.69 0.23
N PHE A 164 -17.67 -2.18 1.17
CA PHE A 164 -18.03 -2.15 2.59
C PHE A 164 -19.23 -1.24 2.87
N LYS A 165 -19.34 -0.11 2.14
CA LYS A 165 -20.52 0.77 2.22
C LYS A 165 -21.78 0.06 1.71
N LEU A 166 -21.68 -0.69 0.62
CA LEU A 166 -22.82 -1.44 0.08
C LEU A 166 -23.28 -2.53 1.07
N ALA A 167 -22.34 -3.31 1.63
CA ALA A 167 -22.65 -4.31 2.65
C ALA A 167 -23.33 -3.67 3.88
N ARG A 168 -22.80 -2.54 4.35
CA ARG A 168 -23.40 -1.78 5.47
C ARG A 168 -24.80 -1.25 5.16
N LYS A 169 -25.04 -0.80 3.93
CA LYS A 169 -26.37 -0.38 3.46
C LYS A 169 -27.34 -1.57 3.43
N THR A 170 -26.89 -2.75 3.01
CA THR A 170 -27.68 -3.98 3.06
C THR A 170 -28.10 -4.32 4.50
N LEU A 171 -27.19 -4.20 5.47
CA LEU A 171 -27.52 -4.36 6.91
C LEU A 171 -28.60 -3.38 7.36
N ALA A 172 -28.42 -2.09 7.06
CA ALA A 172 -29.36 -1.06 7.48
C ALA A 172 -30.77 -1.28 6.91
N ASN A 173 -30.87 -1.70 5.65
CA ASN A 173 -32.15 -2.06 5.05
C ASN A 173 -32.82 -3.23 5.78
N PHE A 174 -32.06 -4.28 6.11
CA PHE A 174 -32.62 -5.42 6.84
C PHE A 174 -33.11 -5.03 8.25
N ILE A 175 -32.33 -4.22 8.97
CA ILE A 175 -32.70 -3.68 10.31
C ILE A 175 -34.00 -2.87 10.21
N LYS A 176 -34.11 -2.04 9.17
CA LYS A 176 -35.32 -1.25 8.90
C LYS A 176 -36.53 -2.12 8.62
N ASP A 177 -36.38 -3.13 7.78
CA ASP A 177 -37.46 -4.04 7.40
C ASP A 177 -37.92 -4.90 8.59
N ALA A 178 -37.02 -5.18 9.54
CA ALA A 178 -37.32 -5.84 10.81
C ALA A 178 -37.99 -4.91 11.85
N GLY A 179 -38.18 -3.62 11.54
CA GLY A 179 -38.85 -2.65 12.42
C GLY A 179 -38.03 -2.20 13.63
N VAL A 180 -36.71 -2.46 13.62
CA VAL A 180 -35.80 -2.06 14.70
C VAL A 180 -35.60 -0.54 14.67
N GLN A 181 -35.61 0.09 15.84
CA GLN A 181 -35.47 1.54 15.99
C GLN A 181 -34.00 1.92 16.26
N GLU A 182 -33.69 3.20 16.12
CA GLU A 182 -32.41 3.73 16.58
C GLU A 182 -32.26 3.56 18.10
N GLY A 183 -31.05 3.27 18.56
CA GLY A 183 -30.79 3.12 19.99
C GLY A 183 -29.67 2.16 20.36
N ASN A 184 -29.49 2.01 21.68
CA ASN A 184 -28.55 1.08 22.27
C ASN A 184 -29.28 -0.19 22.69
N TYR A 185 -28.84 -1.31 22.15
CA TYR A 185 -29.34 -2.64 22.49
C TYR A 185 -28.26 -3.38 23.26
N GLU A 186 -28.59 -3.95 24.41
CA GLU A 186 -27.64 -4.67 25.27
C GLU A 186 -28.10 -6.12 25.46
N LEU A 187 -27.14 -7.03 25.67
CA LEU A 187 -27.36 -8.42 26.04
C LEU A 187 -28.34 -9.13 25.10
N GLN A 188 -29.45 -9.67 25.63
CA GLN A 188 -30.42 -10.45 24.87
C GLN A 188 -31.06 -9.63 23.75
N LYS A 189 -31.36 -8.34 23.99
CA LYS A 189 -31.95 -7.48 22.95
C LYS A 189 -30.98 -7.25 21.78
N ALA A 190 -29.68 -7.23 22.05
CA ALA A 190 -28.66 -7.19 21.00
C ALA A 190 -28.58 -8.53 20.25
N LYS A 191 -28.63 -9.67 20.94
CA LYS A 191 -28.66 -11.01 20.33
C LYS A 191 -29.86 -11.20 19.41
N ASP A 192 -31.04 -10.75 19.83
CA ASP A 192 -32.29 -10.84 19.06
C ASP A 192 -32.22 -10.09 17.72
N ILE A 193 -31.30 -9.13 17.60
CA ILE A 193 -31.03 -8.39 16.35
C ILE A 193 -29.85 -9.00 15.58
N ILE A 194 -28.74 -9.31 16.28
CA ILE A 194 -27.50 -9.79 15.66
C ILE A 194 -27.67 -11.17 15.02
N ASN A 195 -28.37 -12.10 15.68
CA ASN A 195 -28.50 -13.47 15.16
C ASN A 195 -29.28 -13.52 13.83
N PRO A 196 -30.47 -12.92 13.70
CA PRO A 196 -31.17 -12.85 12.42
C PRO A 196 -30.37 -12.15 11.32
N LEU A 197 -29.62 -11.09 11.66
CA LEU A 197 -28.73 -10.40 10.72
C LEU A 197 -27.62 -11.32 10.22
N ALA A 198 -26.99 -12.07 11.12
CA ALA A 198 -25.92 -13.00 10.79
C ALA A 198 -26.43 -14.15 9.91
N ASP A 199 -27.62 -14.68 10.21
CA ASP A 199 -28.27 -15.71 9.40
C ASP A 199 -28.63 -15.17 8.00
N PHE A 200 -29.16 -13.95 7.92
CA PHE A 200 -29.45 -13.30 6.63
C PHE A 200 -28.18 -13.12 5.78
N PHE A 201 -27.08 -12.62 6.36
CA PHE A 201 -25.82 -12.49 5.62
C PHE A 201 -25.24 -13.84 5.21
N ARG A 202 -25.29 -14.85 6.10
CA ARG A 202 -24.88 -16.22 5.77
C ARG A 202 -25.63 -16.73 4.55
N GLU A 203 -26.96 -16.64 4.55
CA GLU A 203 -27.78 -17.11 3.42
C GLU A 203 -27.54 -16.31 2.14
N LYS A 204 -27.39 -14.99 2.24
CA LYS A 204 -27.01 -14.13 1.10
C LYS A 204 -25.71 -14.62 0.48
N ILE A 205 -24.64 -14.75 1.29
CA ILE A 205 -23.31 -15.18 0.84
C ILE A 205 -23.38 -16.58 0.23
N HIS A 206 -24.04 -17.53 0.90
CA HIS A 206 -24.15 -18.92 0.43
C HIS A 206 -24.92 -19.01 -0.88
N THR A 207 -26.00 -18.22 -1.02
CA THR A 207 -26.77 -18.15 -2.27
C THR A 207 -25.93 -17.57 -3.40
N THR A 208 -25.18 -16.50 -3.14
CA THR A 208 -24.26 -15.91 -4.12
C THR A 208 -23.19 -16.93 -4.56
N ILE A 209 -22.56 -17.64 -3.62
CA ILE A 209 -21.57 -18.68 -3.94
C ILE A 209 -22.19 -19.79 -4.81
N ARG A 210 -23.40 -20.26 -4.49
CA ARG A 210 -24.11 -21.28 -5.28
C ARG A 210 -24.51 -20.80 -6.67
N SER A 211 -24.65 -19.49 -6.87
CA SER A 211 -25.03 -18.89 -8.14
C SER A 211 -23.87 -18.70 -9.12
N ILE A 212 -22.63 -18.90 -8.66
CA ILE A 212 -21.40 -18.60 -9.41
C ILE A 212 -20.65 -19.89 -9.76
N ASN A 213 -19.87 -19.86 -10.85
CA ASN A 213 -18.97 -20.94 -11.22
C ASN A 213 -17.90 -21.19 -10.17
N ARG A 214 -17.91 -22.41 -9.64
CA ARG A 214 -17.03 -22.84 -8.54
C ARG A 214 -15.55 -22.78 -8.90
N GLU A 215 -15.18 -23.26 -10.09
CA GLU A 215 -13.78 -23.35 -10.51
C GLU A 215 -13.17 -21.96 -10.67
N HIS A 216 -13.89 -21.04 -11.31
CA HIS A 216 -13.46 -19.65 -11.46
C HIS A 216 -13.35 -18.94 -10.11
N LEU A 217 -14.30 -19.16 -9.20
CA LEU A 217 -14.25 -18.59 -7.86
C LEU A 217 -13.05 -19.12 -7.07
N LEU A 218 -12.80 -20.44 -7.09
CA LEU A 218 -11.63 -21.05 -6.42
C LEU A 218 -10.32 -20.51 -6.99
N GLN A 219 -10.18 -20.47 -8.31
CA GLN A 219 -8.99 -19.96 -8.96
C GLN A 219 -8.70 -18.52 -8.52
N PHE A 220 -9.71 -17.64 -8.62
CA PHE A 220 -9.56 -16.25 -8.20
C PHE A 220 -9.17 -16.14 -6.72
N VAL A 221 -9.88 -16.84 -5.84
CA VAL A 221 -9.67 -16.74 -4.38
C VAL A 221 -8.28 -17.21 -3.99
N ILE A 222 -7.79 -18.31 -4.58
CA ILE A 222 -6.45 -18.84 -4.31
C ILE A 222 -5.38 -17.86 -4.81
N GLU A 223 -5.42 -17.49 -6.10
CA GLU A 223 -4.42 -16.61 -6.70
C GLU A 223 -4.37 -15.24 -6.00
N ASN A 224 -5.53 -14.68 -5.69
CA ASN A 224 -5.63 -13.37 -5.07
C ASN A 224 -5.26 -13.39 -3.58
N TYR A 225 -5.56 -14.48 -2.85
CA TYR A 225 -5.15 -14.62 -1.46
C TYR A 225 -3.63 -14.83 -1.34
N ASP A 226 -3.04 -15.65 -2.22
CA ASP A 226 -1.57 -15.80 -2.29
C ASP A 226 -0.88 -14.46 -2.58
N ALA A 227 -1.41 -13.68 -3.53
CA ALA A 227 -0.93 -12.33 -3.81
C ALA A 227 -1.07 -11.40 -2.59
N TYR A 228 -2.16 -11.52 -1.83
CA TYR A 228 -2.41 -10.73 -0.62
C TYR A 228 -1.42 -11.06 0.51
N VAL A 229 -1.16 -12.35 0.75
CA VAL A 229 -0.15 -12.80 1.73
C VAL A 229 1.24 -12.32 1.36
N ALA A 230 1.62 -12.42 0.08
CA ALA A 230 2.90 -11.93 -0.41
C ALA A 230 3.04 -10.40 -0.23
N GLU A 231 1.97 -9.64 -0.51
CA GLU A 231 1.98 -8.19 -0.32
C GLU A 231 2.08 -7.81 1.17
N ASP A 232 1.35 -8.47 2.06
CA ASP A 232 1.42 -8.23 3.51
C ASP A 232 2.83 -8.51 4.06
N HIS A 233 3.43 -9.63 3.66
CA HIS A 233 4.80 -9.97 4.06
C HIS A 233 5.80 -8.90 3.61
N ARG A 234 5.68 -8.41 2.37
CA ARG A 234 6.48 -7.27 1.87
C ARG A 234 6.23 -6.00 2.67
N LYS A 235 4.97 -5.66 2.98
CA LYS A 235 4.62 -4.47 3.79
C LYS A 235 5.24 -4.55 5.18
N LYS A 236 5.11 -5.70 5.86
CA LYS A 236 5.74 -5.94 7.16
C LYS A 236 7.25 -5.78 7.09
N LYS A 237 7.89 -6.34 6.06
CA LYS A 237 9.34 -6.19 5.86
C LYS A 237 9.76 -4.77 5.56
N ASN A 238 9.02 -4.03 4.74
CA ASN A 238 9.29 -2.61 4.51
C ASN A 238 9.16 -1.79 5.79
N ILE A 239 8.14 -2.08 6.62
CA ILE A 239 8.02 -1.47 7.95
C ILE A 239 9.22 -1.84 8.81
N MET A 240 9.65 -3.11 8.82
CA MET A 240 10.82 -3.56 9.58
C MET A 240 12.15 -2.96 9.08
N LEU A 241 12.37 -2.82 7.78
CA LEU A 241 13.55 -2.19 7.20
C LEU A 241 13.57 -0.68 7.48
N SER A 242 12.41 -0.04 7.51
CA SER A 242 12.30 1.34 8.00
C SER A 242 12.57 1.47 9.50
N LEU A 243 12.57 0.38 10.29
CA LEU A 243 13.04 0.41 11.69
C LEU A 243 14.54 0.71 11.79
N GLN A 244 15.34 0.40 10.77
CA GLN A 244 16.80 0.60 10.76
C GLN A 244 17.23 2.05 10.52
N HIS A 245 16.28 2.97 10.28
CA HIS A 245 16.54 4.36 9.94
C HIS A 245 15.71 5.34 10.81
N GLU A 246 16.10 6.62 10.86
CA GLU A 246 15.38 7.67 11.60
C GLU A 246 14.01 7.98 10.96
N VAL A 247 12.93 7.87 11.73
CA VAL A 247 11.55 8.12 11.29
C VAL A 247 10.68 8.64 12.44
N ASN A 248 9.87 9.67 12.19
CA ASN A 248 9.15 10.50 13.16
C ASN A 248 7.77 9.95 13.66
N TYR A 249 7.43 8.67 13.56
CA TYR A 249 6.11 8.15 13.95
C TYR A 249 6.13 6.89 14.84
N ASN A 250 5.04 6.62 15.59
CA ASN A 250 4.88 5.48 16.49
C ASN A 250 4.69 4.17 15.71
N ARG A 251 5.73 3.32 15.71
CA ARG A 251 5.91 2.22 14.74
C ARG A 251 5.25 0.91 15.16
N THR A 252 5.13 0.67 16.48
CA THR A 252 4.43 -0.48 17.05
C THR A 252 2.95 -0.45 16.69
N GLU A 253 2.35 0.74 16.69
CA GLU A 253 0.95 0.92 16.30
C GLU A 253 0.73 0.60 14.81
N LYS A 254 1.68 0.94 13.93
CA LYS A 254 1.59 0.63 12.50
C LYS A 254 1.71 -0.87 12.22
N LEU A 255 2.63 -1.56 12.89
CA LEU A 255 2.75 -3.02 12.79
C LEU A 255 1.50 -3.72 13.34
N ALA A 256 0.98 -3.24 14.48
CA ALA A 256 -0.26 -3.77 15.06
C ALA A 256 -1.44 -3.59 14.10
N LYS A 257 -1.64 -2.38 13.55
CA LYS A 257 -2.70 -2.10 12.56
C LYS A 257 -2.59 -2.99 11.33
N GLN A 258 -1.38 -3.13 10.76
CA GLN A 258 -1.13 -4.01 9.62
C GLN A 258 -1.47 -5.47 9.94
N SER A 259 -1.08 -5.95 11.13
CA SER A 259 -1.39 -7.32 11.56
C SER A 259 -2.89 -7.54 11.77
N THR A 260 -3.60 -6.55 12.34
CA THR A 260 -5.05 -6.62 12.53
C THR A 260 -5.79 -6.65 11.19
N GLU A 261 -5.40 -5.79 10.24
CA GLU A 261 -5.99 -5.78 8.89
C GLU A 261 -5.73 -7.10 8.15
N PHE A 262 -4.51 -7.63 8.23
CA PHE A 262 -4.16 -8.91 7.62
C PHE A 262 -4.98 -10.05 8.19
N ASN A 263 -5.07 -10.15 9.53
CA ASN A 263 -5.83 -11.21 10.18
C ASN A 263 -7.31 -11.14 9.81
N ARG A 264 -7.89 -9.93 9.74
CA ARG A 264 -9.26 -9.71 9.30
C ARG A 264 -9.48 -10.22 7.87
N MET A 265 -8.70 -9.76 6.90
CA MET A 265 -8.85 -10.23 5.51
C MET A 265 -8.52 -11.69 5.31
N SER A 266 -7.51 -12.22 6.01
CA SER A 266 -7.19 -13.64 5.99
C SER A 266 -8.35 -14.50 6.48
N ALA A 267 -9.10 -14.04 7.49
CA ALA A 267 -10.32 -14.74 7.92
C ALA A 267 -11.39 -14.74 6.82
N ASN A 268 -11.60 -13.61 6.14
CA ASN A 268 -12.60 -13.50 5.07
C ASN A 268 -12.26 -14.42 3.88
N TYR A 269 -11.00 -14.44 3.44
CA TYR A 269 -10.55 -15.33 2.36
C TYR A 269 -10.71 -16.81 2.73
N ARG A 270 -10.32 -17.20 3.96
CA ARG A 270 -10.47 -18.58 4.44
C ARG A 270 -11.94 -18.98 4.49
N TYR A 271 -12.81 -18.13 5.02
CA TYR A 271 -14.26 -18.37 5.04
C TYR A 271 -14.81 -18.57 3.61
N LEU A 272 -14.43 -17.70 2.67
CA LEU A 272 -14.87 -17.82 1.28
C LEU A 272 -14.39 -19.12 0.64
N LEU A 273 -13.13 -19.49 0.86
CA LEU A 273 -12.54 -20.72 0.33
C LEU A 273 -13.23 -21.97 0.91
N GLU A 274 -13.42 -22.02 2.23
CA GLU A 274 -14.13 -23.09 2.93
C GLU A 274 -15.57 -23.23 2.41
N CYS A 275 -16.29 -22.11 2.27
CA CYS A 275 -17.65 -22.13 1.75
C CYS A 275 -17.70 -22.55 0.27
N THR A 276 -16.75 -22.11 -0.56
CA THR A 276 -16.71 -22.49 -1.98
C THR A 276 -16.38 -23.97 -2.17
N LEU A 277 -15.60 -24.56 -1.26
CA LEU A 277 -15.33 -26.00 -1.24
C LEU A 277 -16.53 -26.82 -0.75
N SER A 278 -17.25 -26.31 0.26
CA SER A 278 -18.36 -27.01 0.91
C SER A 278 -19.68 -26.89 0.14
N LEU A 279 -19.96 -25.71 -0.41
CA LEU A 279 -21.15 -25.42 -1.19
C LEU A 279 -20.89 -25.79 -2.64
N ASN A 280 -21.16 -27.04 -2.99
CA ASN A 280 -20.95 -27.55 -4.34
C ASN A 280 -21.88 -26.84 -5.35
N SER A 281 -21.40 -25.78 -6.00
CA SER A 281 -22.11 -25.06 -7.07
C SER A 281 -22.01 -25.81 -8.39
N LYS A 282 -23.12 -25.85 -9.14
CA LYS A 282 -23.19 -26.32 -10.53
C LYS A 282 -23.41 -25.18 -11.53
N SER A 283 -23.35 -23.93 -11.07
CA SER A 283 -23.56 -22.78 -11.94
C SER A 283 -22.38 -22.61 -12.91
N GLU A 284 -22.67 -22.18 -14.14
CA GLU A 284 -21.65 -21.81 -15.13
C GLU A 284 -21.42 -20.29 -15.18
N ALA A 285 -22.15 -19.51 -14.37
CA ALA A 285 -22.02 -18.05 -14.37
C ALA A 285 -20.64 -17.62 -13.86
N ILE A 286 -19.82 -17.04 -14.74
CA ILE A 286 -18.48 -16.54 -14.40
C ILE A 286 -18.63 -15.25 -13.58
N PRO A 287 -18.06 -15.19 -12.36
CA PRO A 287 -18.14 -13.98 -11.54
C PRO A 287 -17.21 -12.90 -12.09
N THR A 288 -17.60 -11.64 -11.95
CA THR A 288 -16.66 -10.54 -12.14
C THR A 288 -15.78 -10.36 -10.90
N THR A 289 -14.64 -9.68 -11.05
CA THR A 289 -13.80 -9.29 -9.91
C THR A 289 -14.59 -8.51 -8.86
N ASP A 290 -15.45 -7.58 -9.31
CA ASP A 290 -16.27 -6.73 -8.41
C ASP A 290 -17.24 -7.58 -7.57
N ASP A 291 -17.84 -8.62 -8.16
CA ASP A 291 -18.74 -9.54 -7.45
C ASP A 291 -18.01 -10.26 -6.30
N ILE A 292 -16.78 -10.73 -6.55
CA ILE A 292 -15.97 -11.44 -5.54
C ILE A 292 -15.50 -10.46 -4.45
N LEU A 293 -15.10 -9.24 -4.83
CA LEU A 293 -14.74 -8.20 -3.85
C LEU A 293 -15.93 -7.79 -2.98
N GLN A 294 -17.14 -7.73 -3.56
CA GLN A 294 -18.36 -7.50 -2.80
C GLN A 294 -18.66 -8.66 -1.84
N LEU A 295 -18.45 -9.91 -2.27
CA LEU A 295 -18.62 -11.09 -1.43
C LEU A 295 -17.67 -11.09 -0.22
N LEU A 296 -16.40 -10.71 -0.43
CA LEU A 296 -15.42 -10.53 0.66
C LEU A 296 -15.83 -9.43 1.66
N ALA A 297 -16.46 -8.35 1.18
CA ALA A 297 -16.97 -7.28 2.05
C ALA A 297 -18.23 -7.70 2.82
N ASP A 298 -19.09 -8.53 2.23
CA ASP A 298 -20.24 -9.12 2.92
C ASP A 298 -19.77 -10.10 4.01
N ILE A 299 -18.76 -10.92 3.72
CA ILE A 299 -18.13 -11.84 4.68
C ILE A 299 -17.49 -11.09 5.85
N ASP A 300 -16.88 -9.93 5.60
CA ASP A 300 -16.31 -9.07 6.66
C ASP A 300 -17.35 -8.75 7.73
N TRP A 301 -18.53 -8.31 7.28
CA TRP A 301 -19.64 -8.00 8.18
C TRP A 301 -20.21 -9.24 8.85
N LEU A 302 -20.29 -10.38 8.16
CA LEU A 302 -20.72 -11.64 8.76
C LEU A 302 -19.80 -12.05 9.93
N ILE A 303 -18.48 -11.99 9.74
CA ILE A 303 -17.50 -12.32 10.77
C ILE A 303 -17.59 -11.34 11.94
N VAL A 304 -17.81 -10.05 11.68
CA VAL A 304 -18.07 -9.04 12.72
C VAL A 304 -19.31 -9.40 13.55
N LEU A 305 -20.39 -9.85 12.91
CA LEU A 305 -21.62 -10.27 13.60
C LEU A 305 -21.42 -11.55 14.42
N TYR A 306 -20.69 -12.54 13.91
CA TYR A 306 -20.37 -13.75 14.68
C TYR A 306 -19.52 -13.45 15.91
N ASN A 307 -18.45 -12.65 15.75
CA ASN A 307 -17.63 -12.26 16.89
C ASN A 307 -18.46 -11.50 17.95
N ALA A 308 -19.39 -10.64 17.53
CA ALA A 308 -20.30 -9.96 18.45
C ALA A 308 -21.23 -10.93 19.18
N SER A 309 -21.82 -11.88 18.45
CA SER A 309 -22.71 -12.89 19.01
C SER A 309 -21.97 -13.79 20.01
N ASP A 310 -20.76 -14.23 19.68
CA ASP A 310 -19.93 -15.10 20.54
C ASP A 310 -19.53 -14.41 21.84
N ILE A 311 -19.17 -13.12 21.79
CA ILE A 311 -18.82 -12.36 23.00
C ILE A 311 -20.05 -12.18 23.89
N LEU A 312 -21.21 -11.89 23.29
CA LEU A 312 -22.49 -11.84 24.01
C LEU A 312 -22.91 -13.21 24.56
N HIS A 313 -22.55 -14.31 23.89
CA HIS A 313 -22.93 -15.67 24.29
C HIS A 313 -22.15 -16.17 25.50
N ASN A 314 -20.86 -15.87 25.55
CA ASN A 314 -19.98 -16.36 26.60
C ASN A 314 -19.96 -15.47 27.86
N ASP A 315 -20.83 -14.44 27.94
CA ASP A 315 -20.88 -13.43 29.01
C ASP A 315 -19.50 -12.82 29.34
N ILE A 316 -18.60 -12.78 28.34
CA ILE A 316 -17.20 -12.34 28.51
C ILE A 316 -17.12 -10.84 28.76
N ASP A 317 -18.04 -10.05 28.20
CA ASP A 317 -18.19 -8.61 28.41
C ASP A 317 -19.67 -8.21 28.29
N VAL A 318 -20.07 -7.09 28.92
CA VAL A 318 -21.41 -6.51 28.70
C VAL A 318 -21.40 -5.84 27.32
N GLY A 319 -21.69 -6.64 26.31
CA GLY A 319 -21.73 -6.23 24.90
C GLY A 319 -23.06 -5.60 24.50
N GLY A 320 -23.03 -4.78 23.46
CA GLY A 320 -24.24 -4.22 22.87
C GLY A 320 -24.07 -3.76 21.44
N LEU A 321 -25.20 -3.51 20.78
CA LEU A 321 -25.30 -3.00 19.42
C LEU A 321 -25.81 -1.55 19.48
N ASN A 322 -25.03 -0.62 18.94
CA ASN A 322 -25.50 0.72 18.67
C ASN A 322 -25.95 0.83 17.21
N ILE A 323 -27.19 1.28 17.04
CA ILE A 323 -27.80 1.56 15.74
C ILE A 323 -27.98 3.07 15.64
N ASP A 324 -27.34 3.67 14.62
CA ASP A 324 -27.43 5.11 14.37
C ASP A 324 -28.77 5.50 13.72
N ASN A 325 -29.00 6.80 13.56
CA ASN A 325 -30.21 7.37 12.98
C ASN A 325 -30.43 7.00 11.49
N PHE A 326 -29.41 6.44 10.83
CA PHE A 326 -29.50 5.89 9.48
C PHE A 326 -29.67 4.37 9.50
N LEU A 327 -29.92 3.79 10.68
CA LEU A 327 -30.05 2.37 10.96
C LEU A 327 -28.79 1.56 10.61
N HIS A 328 -27.65 2.21 10.49
CA HIS A 328 -26.42 1.46 10.33
C HIS A 328 -25.95 0.95 11.70
N PRO A 329 -25.55 -0.33 11.81
CA PRO A 329 -24.78 -0.77 12.95
C PRO A 329 -23.48 0.02 12.95
N THR A 330 -23.30 0.84 13.99
CA THR A 330 -22.21 1.83 14.08
C THR A 330 -21.08 1.32 14.94
N SER A 331 -21.42 0.55 15.97
CA SER A 331 -20.44 -0.17 16.79
C SER A 331 -21.11 -1.36 17.48
N ILE A 332 -20.37 -2.46 17.56
CA ILE A 332 -20.54 -3.41 18.65
C ILE A 332 -19.63 -2.89 19.77
N PHE A 333 -20.22 -2.52 20.91
CA PHE A 333 -19.46 -2.02 22.04
C PHE A 333 -19.36 -3.09 23.11
N PHE A 334 -18.25 -3.10 23.84
CA PHE A 334 -18.01 -3.97 24.98
C PHE A 334 -17.73 -3.08 26.19
N ARG A 335 -18.56 -3.14 27.22
CA ARG A 335 -18.24 -2.55 28.52
C ARG A 335 -17.52 -3.60 29.35
N ARG A 336 -16.24 -3.34 29.63
CA ARG A 336 -15.53 -4.02 30.71
C ARG A 336 -16.25 -3.74 32.01
N SER A 337 -16.57 -4.81 32.74
CA SER A 337 -17.07 -4.73 34.12
C SER A 337 -15.98 -4.27 35.09
#